data_AF-A0A9W5VRR0-F1
#
_entry.id   AF-A0A9W5VRR0-F1
#
_cell.length_a   1.000
_cell.length_b   1.000
_cell.length_c   1.000
_cell.angle_alpha   90.00
_cell.angle_beta   90.00
_cell.angle_gamma   90.00
#
_symmetry.space_group_name_H-M   'P 1'
#
loop_
_entity.id
_entity.type
_entity.pdbx_description
1 polymer ?
#
loop_
_entity_poly.entity_id
_entity_poly.type
_entity_poly.pdbx_seq_one_letter_code
_entity_poly.pdbx_strand_id
1 'polypeptide(L)'
;MAEITKIESKDGNIYEVDGKRYRELTKEPAVGDTVLIVNPLDNLDYNYGDVFPIVGTTSEENTYDFIDNKGDINGAWRSEFVVVEPISNITESNEISRKVTRLEERTEENHRNILTFSQIAESARSDASKAIGSVNALDEQLELVREDIVFLDEKIDELKETVTGRNTTPSIYINIENLNISGTESLKEFIEKIAKGCGRGVM
;
A
#
# COMPACT_ATOMS: atom_id res chain seq x y z
N MET A 1 47.24 -28.15 26.72
CA MET A 1 45.85 -28.60 26.84
C MET A 1 45.03 -27.69 25.94
N ALA A 2 44.32 -28.23 24.97
CA ALA A 2 43.44 -27.43 24.13
C ALA A 2 42.27 -26.91 24.99
N GLU A 3 41.85 -25.68 24.74
CA GLU A 3 40.67 -25.12 25.39
C GLU A 3 39.43 -25.66 24.66
N ILE A 4 38.68 -26.55 25.32
CA ILE A 4 37.40 -27.01 24.80
C ILE A 4 36.28 -26.21 25.45
N THR A 5 35.50 -25.51 24.64
CA THR A 5 34.22 -24.95 25.09
C THR A 5 33.08 -25.86 24.66
N LYS A 6 32.36 -26.40 25.65
CA LYS A 6 31.12 -27.16 25.42
C LYS A 6 29.92 -26.23 25.48
N ILE A 7 29.12 -26.20 24.42
CA ILE A 7 27.85 -25.47 24.32
C ILE A 7 26.73 -26.51 24.31
N GLU A 8 25.97 -26.57 25.40
CA GLU A 8 24.86 -27.52 25.52
C GLU A 8 23.63 -27.06 24.74
N SER A 9 23.03 -27.96 23.98
CA SER A 9 21.81 -27.71 23.20
C SER A 9 20.88 -28.92 23.24
N LYS A 10 19.59 -28.68 23.02
CA LYS A 10 18.57 -29.75 22.92
C LYS A 10 18.83 -30.67 21.72
N ASP A 11 19.49 -30.16 20.69
CA ASP A 11 19.71 -30.85 19.41
C ASP A 11 21.11 -31.50 19.31
N GLY A 12 21.80 -31.65 20.45
CA GLY A 12 23.17 -32.17 20.54
C GLY A 12 24.17 -31.08 20.92
N ASN A 13 25.19 -31.44 21.71
CA ASN A 13 26.18 -30.48 22.18
C ASN A 13 27.09 -30.02 21.03
N ILE A 14 27.56 -28.78 21.11
CA ILE A 14 28.58 -28.25 20.20
C ILE A 14 29.87 -28.07 20.99
N TYR A 15 30.96 -28.57 20.43
CA TYR A 15 32.31 -28.43 20.98
C TYR A 15 33.11 -27.47 20.11
N GLU A 16 33.75 -26.49 20.73
CA GLU A 16 34.73 -25.62 20.08
C GLU A 16 36.13 -25.99 20.57
N VAL A 17 37.02 -26.33 19.63
CA VAL A 17 38.41 -26.73 19.88
C VAL A 17 39.29 -26.01 18.87
N ASP A 18 40.23 -25.19 19.34
CA ASP A 18 41.16 -24.42 18.51
C ASP A 18 40.48 -23.64 17.36
N GLY A 19 39.31 -23.05 17.64
CA GLY A 19 38.52 -22.28 16.67
C GLY A 19 37.75 -23.12 15.64
N LYS A 20 37.82 -24.46 15.73
CA LYS A 20 36.98 -25.39 14.96
C LYS A 20 35.79 -25.81 15.80
N ARG A 21 34.61 -25.88 15.18
CA ARG A 21 33.37 -26.28 15.84
C ARG A 21 32.94 -27.67 15.37
N TYR A 22 32.49 -28.47 16.32
CA TYR A 22 32.11 -29.86 16.13
C TYR A 22 30.73 -30.09 16.75
N ARG A 23 29.84 -30.80 16.05
CA ARG A 23 28.54 -31.22 16.57
C ARG A 23 28.65 -32.64 17.10
N GLU A 24 28.21 -32.86 18.34
CA GLU A 24 28.07 -34.20 18.92
C GLU A 24 26.96 -34.99 18.22
N LEU A 25 27.24 -36.24 17.94
CA LEU A 25 26.29 -37.18 17.34
C LEU A 25 25.83 -38.20 18.37
N THR A 26 24.52 -38.29 18.58
CA THR A 26 23.90 -39.35 19.40
C THR A 26 23.78 -40.62 18.57
N LYS A 27 24.91 -41.34 18.41
CA LYS A 27 24.98 -42.63 17.73
C LYS A 27 26.06 -43.53 18.32
N GLU A 28 26.01 -44.81 17.99
CA GLU A 28 27.11 -45.74 18.26
C GLU A 28 28.32 -45.42 17.37
N PRO A 29 29.55 -45.47 17.89
CA PRO A 29 30.74 -45.23 17.07
C PRO A 29 30.97 -46.36 16.07
N ALA A 30 31.33 -45.98 14.84
CA ALA A 30 31.70 -46.90 13.78
C ALA A 30 33.04 -46.49 13.12
N VAL A 31 33.69 -47.45 12.47
CA VAL A 31 34.90 -47.17 11.68
C VAL A 31 34.60 -46.09 10.63
N GLY A 32 35.47 -45.07 10.56
CA GLY A 32 35.32 -43.88 9.72
C GLY A 32 34.69 -42.69 10.44
N ASP A 33 34.09 -42.87 11.62
CA ASP A 33 33.58 -41.76 12.42
C ASP A 33 34.72 -40.92 12.99
N THR A 34 34.45 -39.62 13.14
CA THR A 34 35.36 -38.72 13.85
C THR A 34 34.97 -38.66 15.32
N VAL A 35 35.95 -38.71 16.21
CA VAL A 35 35.76 -38.63 17.66
C VAL A 35 36.55 -37.48 18.25
N LEU A 36 36.00 -36.88 19.31
CA LEU A 36 36.65 -35.87 20.13
C LEU A 36 36.93 -36.46 21.52
N ILE A 37 38.18 -36.42 21.96
CA ILE A 37 38.58 -36.86 23.30
C ILE A 37 38.10 -35.83 24.33
N VAL A 38 37.20 -36.24 25.22
CA VAL A 38 36.59 -35.39 26.26
C VAL A 38 36.84 -35.90 27.68
N ASN A 39 37.46 -37.06 27.86
CA ASN A 39 37.79 -37.57 29.18
C ASN A 39 38.92 -38.60 29.13
N PRO A 40 40.17 -38.20 28.87
CA PRO A 40 41.30 -39.15 28.84
C PRO A 40 41.55 -39.70 30.25
N LEU A 41 41.49 -41.03 30.42
CA LEU A 41 41.57 -41.66 31.75
C LEU A 41 42.97 -42.19 32.08
N ASP A 42 43.63 -42.88 31.15
CA ASP A 42 44.98 -43.45 31.34
C ASP A 42 45.68 -43.62 29.98
N ASN A 43 46.06 -42.51 29.33
CA ASN A 43 46.76 -42.58 28.04
C ASN A 43 47.93 -41.58 27.93
N LEU A 44 49.01 -42.01 27.27
CA LEU A 44 50.23 -41.24 27.05
C LEU A 44 50.29 -40.57 25.67
N ASP A 45 49.45 -41.01 24.73
CA ASP A 45 49.58 -40.72 23.29
C ASP A 45 48.40 -39.92 22.71
N TYR A 46 47.37 -39.64 23.50
CA TYR A 46 46.33 -38.64 23.17
C TYR A 46 45.93 -37.78 24.38
N ASN A 47 45.40 -36.61 24.09
CA ASN A 47 45.05 -35.59 25.07
C ASN A 47 43.58 -35.16 24.94
N TYR A 48 43.08 -34.55 26.02
CA TYR A 48 41.79 -33.85 26.01
C TYR A 48 41.78 -32.77 24.92
N GLY A 49 40.82 -32.88 24.00
CA GLY A 49 40.68 -31.98 22.84
C GLY A 49 41.18 -32.57 21.53
N ASP A 50 41.90 -33.69 21.57
CA ASP A 50 42.34 -34.32 20.33
C ASP A 50 41.16 -34.89 19.55
N VAL A 51 41.26 -34.82 18.21
CA VAL A 51 40.23 -35.25 17.28
C VAL A 51 40.82 -36.25 16.31
N PHE A 52 40.28 -37.46 16.30
CA PHE A 52 40.78 -38.55 15.45
C PHE A 52 39.65 -39.28 14.72
N PRO A 53 39.93 -39.87 13.55
CA PRO A 53 39.03 -40.84 12.93
C PRO A 53 39.19 -42.22 13.57
N ILE A 54 38.09 -42.93 13.79
CA ILE A 54 38.11 -44.35 14.19
C ILE A 54 38.55 -45.18 12.98
N VAL A 55 39.58 -46.01 13.17
CA VAL A 55 40.13 -46.90 12.14
C VAL A 55 39.82 -48.37 12.40
N GLY A 56 39.44 -48.72 13.63
CA GLY A 56 39.19 -50.11 14.02
C GLY A 56 38.44 -50.25 15.34
N THR A 57 38.08 -51.50 15.63
CA THR A 57 37.51 -51.94 16.90
C THR A 57 38.33 -53.12 17.38
N THR A 58 38.83 -53.08 18.61
CA THR A 58 39.63 -54.19 19.14
C THR A 58 38.74 -55.37 19.56
N SER A 59 39.37 -56.50 19.90
CA SER A 59 38.69 -57.67 20.48
C SER A 59 38.19 -57.45 21.91
N GLU A 60 38.59 -56.35 22.56
CA GLU A 60 38.09 -55.95 23.86
C GLU A 60 36.81 -55.11 23.67
N GLU A 61 35.71 -55.56 24.25
CA GLU A 61 34.41 -54.88 24.13
C GLU A 61 34.53 -53.43 24.61
N ASN A 62 34.09 -52.48 23.77
CA ASN A 62 34.07 -51.02 24.01
C ASN A 62 35.39 -50.24 23.85
N THR A 63 36.41 -50.82 23.21
CA THR A 63 37.64 -50.10 22.85
C THR A 63 37.75 -49.88 21.33
N TYR A 64 38.01 -48.65 20.93
CA TYR A 64 38.06 -48.20 19.55
C TYR A 64 39.45 -47.69 19.18
N ASP A 65 39.96 -48.14 18.03
CA ASP A 65 41.28 -47.79 17.53
C ASP A 65 41.22 -46.53 16.67
N PHE A 66 42.23 -45.67 16.83
CA PHE A 66 42.50 -44.53 15.97
C PHE A 66 44.01 -44.40 15.73
N ILE A 67 44.37 -43.66 14.69
CA ILE A 67 45.76 -43.32 14.39
C ILE A 67 46.03 -41.94 14.99
N ASP A 68 47.00 -41.85 15.90
CA ASP A 68 47.39 -40.59 16.51
C ASP A 68 48.19 -39.70 15.53
N ASN A 69 48.60 -38.52 16.01
CA ASN A 69 49.39 -37.57 15.22
C ASN A 69 50.81 -38.06 14.90
N LYS A 70 51.30 -39.12 15.53
CA LYS A 70 52.61 -39.75 15.27
C LYS A 70 52.49 -40.95 14.31
N GLY A 71 51.28 -41.37 13.98
CA GLY A 71 51.02 -42.52 13.11
C GLY A 71 50.87 -43.84 13.86
N ASP A 72 50.84 -43.81 15.19
CA ASP A 72 50.70 -44.98 16.04
C ASP A 72 49.22 -45.32 16.27
N ILE A 73 48.92 -46.61 16.30
CA ILE A 73 47.57 -47.10 16.61
C ILE A 73 47.38 -47.01 18.12
N ASN A 74 46.36 -46.26 18.53
CA ASN A 74 45.96 -46.10 19.92
C ASN A 74 44.50 -46.51 20.09
N GLY A 75 44.19 -47.09 21.25
CA GLY A 75 42.83 -47.44 21.65
C GLY A 75 42.31 -46.51 22.73
N ALA A 76 41.05 -46.08 22.61
CA ALA A 76 40.33 -45.41 23.69
C ALA A 76 39.02 -46.13 24.00
N TRP A 77 38.66 -46.09 25.28
CA TRP A 77 37.38 -46.58 25.75
C TRP A 77 36.25 -45.67 25.26
N ARG A 78 35.07 -46.24 25.01
CA ARG A 78 33.86 -45.49 24.62
C ARG A 78 33.58 -44.27 25.50
N SER A 79 33.92 -44.33 26.78
CA SER A 79 33.70 -43.27 27.78
C SER A 79 34.68 -42.09 27.69
N GLU A 80 35.78 -42.23 26.95
CA GLU A 80 36.82 -41.19 26.86
C GLU A 80 36.55 -40.18 25.74
N PHE A 81 35.63 -40.50 24.83
CA PHE A 81 35.35 -39.70 23.65
C PHE A 81 33.85 -39.57 23.34
N VAL A 82 33.54 -38.59 22.50
CA VAL A 82 32.23 -38.45 21.86
C VAL A 82 32.38 -38.47 20.34
N VAL A 83 31.38 -39.00 19.64
CA VAL A 83 31.37 -38.99 18.17
C VAL A 83 30.93 -37.61 17.70
N VAL A 84 31.66 -37.04 16.75
CA VAL A 84 31.43 -35.68 16.28
C VAL A 84 31.52 -35.55 14.77
N GLU A 85 30.96 -34.48 14.23
CA GLU A 85 31.20 -34.04 12.86
C GLU A 85 31.57 -32.54 12.82
N PRO A 86 32.41 -32.11 11.86
CA PRO A 86 32.80 -30.71 11.75
C PRO A 86 31.62 -29.84 11.26
N ILE A 87 31.43 -28.69 11.92
CA ILE A 87 30.49 -27.66 11.48
C ILE A 87 31.23 -26.73 10.50
N SER A 88 30.96 -26.86 9.21
CA SER A 88 31.64 -26.08 8.17
C SER A 88 31.04 -24.67 8.05
N ASN A 89 31.67 -23.68 8.70
CA ASN A 89 31.16 -22.31 8.81
C ASN A 89 31.14 -21.48 7.49
N ILE A 90 31.78 -21.95 6.42
CA ILE A 90 32.09 -21.09 5.25
C ILE A 90 30.89 -20.93 4.30
N THR A 91 30.10 -21.98 4.09
CA THR A 91 29.00 -21.95 3.13
C THR A 91 27.79 -21.19 3.67
N GLU A 92 27.47 -21.37 4.96
CA GLU A 92 26.35 -20.69 5.61
C GLU A 92 26.58 -19.17 5.75
N SER A 93 27.81 -18.76 6.07
CA SER A 93 28.18 -17.34 6.21
C SER A 93 28.01 -16.55 4.90
N ASN A 94 28.40 -17.15 3.77
CA ASN A 94 28.26 -16.51 2.45
C ASN A 94 26.79 -16.39 1.99
N GLU A 95 25.96 -17.39 2.30
CA GLU A 95 24.54 -17.34 1.96
C GLU A 95 23.80 -16.31 2.81
N ILE A 96 24.10 -16.26 4.12
CA ILE A 96 23.55 -15.25 5.03
C ILE A 96 23.95 -13.85 4.58
N SER A 97 25.24 -13.62 4.25
CA SER A 97 25.72 -12.32 3.79
C SER A 97 24.96 -11.83 2.55
N ARG A 98 24.74 -12.71 1.55
CA ARG A 98 23.95 -12.35 0.36
C ARG A 98 22.48 -12.02 0.69
N LYS A 99 21.86 -12.78 1.61
CA LYS A 99 20.49 -12.51 2.05
C LYS A 99 20.38 -11.17 2.78
N VAL A 100 21.37 -10.83 3.61
CA VAL A 100 21.44 -9.54 4.31
C VAL A 100 21.55 -8.39 3.32
N THR A 101 22.50 -8.42 2.39
CA THR A 101 22.64 -7.36 1.37
C THR A 101 21.36 -7.17 0.56
N ARG A 102 20.70 -8.26 0.14
CA ARG A 102 19.43 -8.18 -0.59
C ARG A 102 18.30 -7.56 0.25
N LEU A 103 18.28 -7.80 1.57
CA LEU A 103 17.29 -7.20 2.47
C LEU A 103 17.56 -5.71 2.68
N GLU A 104 18.82 -5.30 2.77
CA GLU A 104 19.22 -3.89 2.85
C GLU A 104 18.77 -3.12 1.60
N GLU A 105 19.09 -3.64 0.40
CA GLU A 105 18.66 -3.05 -0.88
C GLU A 105 17.13 -2.89 -0.97
N ARG A 106 16.37 -3.94 -0.60
CA ARG A 106 14.90 -3.88 -0.58
C ARG A 106 14.37 -2.89 0.45
N THR A 107 15.05 -2.73 1.57
CA THR A 107 14.65 -1.80 2.63
C THR A 107 14.85 -0.35 2.16
N GLU A 108 15.98 -0.05 1.51
CA GLU A 108 16.22 1.27 0.93
C GLU A 108 15.26 1.59 -0.21
N GLU A 109 14.97 0.63 -1.09
CA GLU A 109 14.00 0.80 -2.17
C GLU A 109 12.59 1.07 -1.61
N ASN A 110 12.15 0.28 -0.63
CA ASN A 110 10.87 0.49 0.04
C ASN A 110 10.80 1.87 0.71
N HIS A 111 11.89 2.31 1.35
CA HIS A 111 11.95 3.65 1.95
C HIS A 111 11.76 4.75 0.89
N ARG A 112 12.46 4.66 -0.25
CA ARG A 112 12.28 5.59 -1.38
C ARG A 112 10.83 5.60 -1.89
N ASN A 113 10.25 4.41 -2.08
CA ASN A 113 8.87 4.28 -2.56
C ASN A 113 7.87 4.91 -1.59
N ILE A 114 8.03 4.70 -0.28
CA ILE A 114 7.16 5.30 0.75
C ILE A 114 7.22 6.83 0.69
N LEU A 115 8.41 7.42 0.54
CA LEU A 115 8.55 8.87 0.42
C LEU A 115 7.83 9.41 -0.83
N THR A 116 8.03 8.76 -1.97
CA THR A 116 7.34 9.13 -3.22
C THR A 116 5.83 9.00 -3.10
N PHE A 117 5.33 7.89 -2.53
CA PHE A 117 3.90 7.72 -2.31
C PHE A 117 3.32 8.78 -1.37
N SER A 118 4.07 9.17 -0.34
CA SER A 118 3.65 10.20 0.61
C SER A 118 3.50 11.57 -0.08
N GLN A 119 4.47 11.94 -0.93
CA GLN A 119 4.40 13.18 -1.72
C GLN A 119 3.23 13.18 -2.71
N ILE A 120 2.99 12.06 -3.40
CA ILE A 120 1.86 11.92 -4.32
C ILE A 120 0.54 12.04 -3.55
N ALA A 121 0.43 11.40 -2.39
CA ALA A 121 -0.77 11.46 -1.55
C ALA A 121 -1.04 12.89 -1.04
N GLU A 122 -0.01 13.63 -0.64
CA GLU A 122 -0.15 15.04 -0.24
C GLU A 122 -0.58 15.94 -1.39
N SER A 123 -0.01 15.74 -2.59
CA SER A 123 -0.42 16.48 -3.79
C SER A 123 -1.89 16.20 -4.14
N ALA A 124 -2.29 14.92 -4.14
CA ALA A 124 -3.67 14.52 -4.41
C ALA A 124 -4.64 15.11 -3.38
N ARG A 125 -4.24 15.16 -2.09
CA ARG A 125 -5.04 15.80 -1.03
C ARG A 125 -5.20 17.30 -1.28
N SER A 126 -4.13 17.99 -1.69
CA SER A 126 -4.17 19.42 -2.04
C SER A 126 -5.11 19.69 -3.20
N ASP A 127 -5.04 18.89 -4.26
CA ASP A 127 -5.91 19.04 -5.43
C ASP A 127 -7.38 18.74 -5.10
N ALA A 128 -7.65 17.72 -4.27
CA ALA A 128 -8.98 17.45 -3.76
C ALA A 128 -9.54 18.63 -2.94
N SER A 129 -8.73 19.25 -2.07
CA SER A 129 -9.14 20.44 -1.32
C SER A 129 -9.49 21.61 -2.24
N LYS A 130 -8.71 21.84 -3.30
CA LYS A 130 -9.03 22.88 -4.30
C LYS A 130 -10.34 22.57 -5.02
N ALA A 131 -10.55 21.32 -5.44
CA ALA A 131 -11.77 20.90 -6.11
C ALA A 131 -13.00 21.11 -5.21
N ILE A 132 -12.91 20.77 -3.92
CA ILE A 132 -13.97 21.05 -2.94
C ILE A 132 -14.25 22.56 -2.85
N GLY A 133 -13.21 23.38 -2.77
CA GLY A 133 -13.36 24.84 -2.77
C GLY A 133 -14.07 25.37 -4.02
N SER A 134 -13.73 24.84 -5.20
CA SER A 134 -14.41 25.19 -6.45
C SER A 134 -15.87 24.74 -6.48
N VAL A 135 -16.20 23.55 -5.95
CA VAL A 135 -17.58 23.08 -5.83
C VAL A 135 -18.41 24.00 -4.93
N ASN A 136 -17.86 24.42 -3.79
CA ASN A 136 -18.55 25.36 -2.90
C ASN A 136 -18.82 26.71 -3.58
N ALA A 137 -17.85 27.23 -4.34
CA ALA A 137 -18.05 28.48 -5.08
C ALA A 137 -19.13 28.36 -6.17
N LEU A 138 -19.25 27.19 -6.82
CA LEU A 138 -20.32 26.92 -7.77
C LEU A 138 -21.68 26.80 -7.09
N ASP A 139 -21.74 26.22 -5.89
CA ASP A 139 -22.96 26.11 -5.10
C ASP A 139 -23.50 27.51 -4.72
N GLU A 140 -22.62 28.40 -4.26
CA GLU A 140 -22.95 29.81 -3.98
C GLU A 140 -23.47 30.53 -5.25
N GLN A 141 -22.83 30.33 -6.41
CA GLN A 141 -23.30 30.91 -7.66
C GLN A 141 -24.66 30.36 -8.12
N LEU A 142 -24.90 29.06 -7.90
CA LEU A 142 -26.16 28.42 -8.26
C LEU A 142 -27.33 28.97 -7.43
N GLU A 143 -27.10 29.26 -6.15
CA GLU A 143 -28.12 29.85 -5.29
C GLU A 143 -28.50 31.26 -5.74
N LEU A 144 -27.53 32.09 -6.13
CA LEU A 144 -27.79 33.41 -6.71
C LEU A 144 -28.60 33.32 -8.01
N VAL A 145 -28.25 32.40 -8.90
CA VAL A 145 -29.01 32.19 -10.15
C VAL A 145 -30.43 31.71 -9.87
N ARG A 146 -30.63 30.88 -8.83
CA ARG A 146 -31.96 30.44 -8.40
C ARG A 146 -32.79 31.63 -7.91
N GLU A 147 -32.22 32.52 -7.10
CA GLU A 147 -32.87 33.75 -6.66
C GLU A 147 -33.26 34.65 -7.84
N ASP A 148 -32.36 34.84 -8.81
CA ASP A 148 -32.63 35.63 -10.02
C ASP A 148 -33.78 35.03 -10.86
N ILE A 149 -33.84 33.70 -10.99
CA ILE A 149 -34.92 33.01 -11.72
C ILE A 149 -36.27 33.26 -11.04
N VAL A 150 -36.34 33.15 -9.70
CA VAL A 150 -37.57 33.41 -8.95
C VAL A 150 -38.02 34.86 -9.12
N PHE A 151 -37.08 35.80 -8.99
CA PHE A 151 -37.37 37.23 -9.19
C PHE A 151 -37.90 37.52 -10.61
N LEU A 152 -37.29 36.92 -11.64
CA LEU A 152 -37.73 37.08 -13.02
C LEU A 152 -39.11 36.47 -13.27
N ASP A 153 -39.42 35.33 -12.67
CA ASP A 153 -40.74 34.68 -12.78
C ASP A 153 -41.84 35.57 -12.18
N GLU A 154 -41.59 36.13 -10.98
CA GLU A 154 -42.49 37.10 -10.34
C GLU A 154 -42.74 38.33 -11.24
N LYS A 155 -41.68 38.88 -11.86
CA LYS A 155 -41.80 40.03 -12.77
C LYS A 155 -42.54 39.70 -14.07
N ILE A 156 -42.38 38.49 -14.58
CA ILE A 156 -43.13 38.01 -15.75
C ILE A 156 -44.61 37.91 -15.42
N ASP A 157 -44.97 37.41 -14.25
CA ASP A 157 -46.37 37.30 -13.84
C ASP A 157 -47.03 38.67 -13.63
N GLU A 158 -46.33 39.62 -12.98
CA GLU A 158 -46.76 41.03 -12.92
C GLU A 158 -47.00 41.59 -14.33
N LEU A 159 -46.07 41.35 -15.26
CA LEU A 159 -46.19 41.85 -16.63
C LEU A 159 -47.39 41.22 -17.37
N LYS A 160 -47.62 39.91 -17.23
CA LYS A 160 -48.78 39.23 -17.83
C LYS A 160 -50.10 39.80 -17.32
N GLU A 161 -50.20 40.10 -16.02
CA GLU A 161 -51.40 40.73 -15.45
C GLU A 161 -51.65 42.11 -16.06
N THR A 162 -50.61 42.95 -16.20
CA THR A 162 -50.77 44.27 -16.84
C THR A 162 -51.16 44.19 -18.32
N VAL A 163 -50.64 43.22 -19.07
CA VAL A 163 -50.98 43.04 -20.50
C VAL A 163 -52.41 42.54 -20.66
N THR A 164 -52.84 41.58 -19.85
CA THR A 164 -54.22 41.09 -19.88
C THR A 164 -55.23 42.17 -19.48
N GLY A 165 -54.90 43.04 -18.52
CA GLY A 165 -55.71 44.21 -18.16
C GLY A 165 -55.81 45.28 -19.24
N ARG A 166 -54.82 45.39 -20.15
CA ARG A 166 -54.83 46.34 -21.28
C ARG A 166 -55.60 45.85 -22.51
N ASN A 167 -55.89 44.55 -22.60
CA ASN A 167 -56.60 43.96 -23.74
C ASN A 167 -58.12 44.24 -23.75
N THR A 168 -58.64 44.97 -22.77
CA THR A 168 -59.96 45.59 -22.90
C THR A 168 -59.84 46.80 -23.82
N THR A 169 -60.22 46.67 -25.09
CA THR A 169 -60.37 47.83 -25.98
C THR A 169 -61.32 48.81 -25.29
N PRO A 170 -60.89 50.03 -24.93
CA PRO A 170 -61.81 50.98 -24.31
C PRO A 170 -62.92 51.30 -25.33
N SER A 171 -64.15 50.84 -25.04
CA SER A 171 -65.31 51.20 -25.85
C SER A 171 -65.63 52.67 -25.62
N ILE A 172 -65.36 53.52 -26.61
CA ILE A 172 -65.78 54.92 -26.55
C ILE A 172 -67.23 54.97 -27.03
N TYR A 173 -68.16 55.19 -26.09
CA TYR A 173 -69.55 55.50 -26.41
C TYR A 173 -69.72 57.01 -26.57
N ILE A 174 -70.03 57.45 -27.79
CA ILE A 174 -70.38 58.85 -28.08
C ILE A 174 -71.90 58.89 -28.31
N ASN A 175 -72.65 59.51 -27.39
CA ASN A 175 -74.07 59.75 -27.57
C ASN A 175 -74.26 61.08 -28.29
N ILE A 176 -74.90 61.07 -29.47
CA ILE A 176 -75.13 62.27 -30.28
C ILE A 176 -76.63 62.49 -30.36
N GLU A 177 -77.15 63.43 -29.58
CA GLU A 177 -78.58 63.75 -29.55
C GLU A 177 -79.05 64.51 -30.79
N ASN A 178 -78.16 65.28 -31.43
CA ASN A 178 -78.45 66.04 -32.65
C ASN A 178 -77.28 65.95 -33.63
N LEU A 179 -77.42 65.13 -34.67
CA LEU A 179 -76.45 65.03 -35.76
C LEU A 179 -76.94 65.83 -36.96
N ASN A 180 -76.28 66.95 -37.27
CA ASN A 180 -76.58 67.74 -38.46
C ASN A 180 -75.52 67.49 -39.54
N ILE A 181 -75.93 66.85 -40.64
CA ILE A 181 -75.06 66.59 -41.79
C ILE A 181 -75.38 67.65 -42.85
N SER A 182 -74.53 68.67 -42.98
CA SER A 182 -74.66 69.68 -44.03
C SER A 182 -73.93 69.21 -45.29
N GLY A 183 -74.69 68.74 -46.28
CA GLY A 183 -74.18 68.27 -47.57
C GLY A 183 -75.27 67.49 -48.34
N THR A 184 -74.98 67.07 -49.57
CA THR A 184 -75.89 66.20 -50.35
C THR A 184 -75.68 64.71 -50.08
N GLU A 185 -74.74 64.36 -49.19
CA GLU A 185 -74.41 62.98 -48.84
C GLU A 185 -75.48 62.38 -47.91
N SER A 186 -75.81 61.11 -48.12
CA SER A 186 -76.75 60.41 -47.26
C SER A 186 -76.10 60.02 -45.92
N LEU A 187 -76.89 59.95 -44.84
CA LEU A 187 -76.43 59.48 -43.53
C LEU A 187 -75.73 58.12 -43.61
N LYS A 188 -76.19 57.23 -44.51
CA LYS A 188 -75.60 55.92 -44.74
C LYS A 188 -74.19 56.02 -45.34
N GLU A 189 -73.98 56.87 -46.34
CA GLU A 189 -72.66 57.10 -46.95
C GLU A 189 -71.68 57.71 -45.95
N PHE A 190 -72.15 58.65 -45.11
CA PHE A 190 -71.35 59.25 -44.04
C PHE A 190 -70.87 58.20 -43.03
N ILE A 191 -71.76 57.32 -42.55
CA ILE A 191 -71.42 56.24 -41.61
C ILE A 191 -70.47 55.22 -42.24
N GLU A 192 -70.73 54.81 -43.49
CA GLU A 192 -69.84 53.87 -44.19
C GLU A 192 -68.43 54.44 -44.41
N LYS A 193 -68.31 55.75 -44.66
CA LYS A 193 -67.02 56.42 -44.84
C LYS A 193 -66.23 56.47 -43.53
N ILE A 194 -66.88 56.76 -42.39
CA ILE A 194 -66.24 56.70 -41.07
C ILE A 194 -65.81 55.26 -40.76
N ALA A 195 -66.69 54.28 -40.96
CA ALA A 195 -66.38 52.87 -40.72
C ALA A 195 -65.21 52.36 -41.60
N LYS A 196 -65.14 52.78 -42.87
CA LYS A 196 -64.03 52.45 -43.78
C LYS A 196 -62.75 53.23 -43.44
N GLY A 197 -62.85 54.45 -42.93
CA GLY A 197 -61.72 55.27 -42.46
C GLY A 197 -61.03 54.70 -41.22
N CYS A 198 -61.77 54.04 -40.33
CA CYS A 198 -61.22 53.39 -39.13
C CYS A 198 -60.32 52.18 -39.41
N GLY A 199 -60.21 51.71 -40.67
CA GLY A 199 -59.35 50.56 -41.04
C GLY A 199 -57.97 50.93 -41.61
N ARG A 200 -57.67 52.22 -41.84
CA ARG A 200 -56.38 52.67 -42.40
C ARG A 200 -55.89 53.91 -41.67
N GLY A 201 -55.25 53.72 -40.53
CA GLY A 201 -54.51 54.81 -39.89
C GLY A 201 -54.43 54.68 -38.38
N VAL A 202 -53.73 53.66 -37.89
CA VAL A 202 -53.01 53.72 -36.61
C VAL A 202 -51.73 52.89 -36.79
N MET A 203 -50.63 53.57 -37.14
CA MET A 203 -49.31 53.22 -36.60
C MET A 203 -49.22 53.84 -35.21
#